data_AF-A0A2B8A2L6-F1
#
_entry.id   AF-A0A2B8A2L6-F1
#
_cell.length_a   1.000
_cell.length_b   1.000
_cell.length_c   1.000
_cell.angle_alpha   90.00
_cell.angle_beta   90.00
_cell.angle_gamma   90.00
#
_symmetry.space_group_name_H-M   'P 1'
#
loop_
_entity.id
_entity.type
_entity.pdbx_description
1 polymer ?
#
loop_
_entity_poly.entity_id
_entity_poly.type
_entity_poly.pdbx_seq_one_letter_code
_entity_poly.pdbx_strand_id
1 'polypeptide(L)'
;MKELVFSFFACRATPLQKFEIDKWLSLEENRKTYFQWLEEWENRNPEYQPDINKRLARYQTFMEGNSKEEALDEEKKTHKNTKGRSWKFSAAVVLLFFIG
;
A
#
# COMPACT_ATOMS: atom_id res chain seq x y z
N MET A 1 -1.28 -15.32 -23.85
CA MET A 1 -0.34 -14.24 -23.42
C MET A 1 -1.01 -13.22 -22.50
N LYS A 2 -2.07 -12.52 -22.92
CA LYS A 2 -2.75 -11.48 -22.12
C LYS A 2 -3.10 -11.91 -20.68
N GLU A 3 -3.74 -13.07 -20.52
CA GLU A 3 -4.07 -13.62 -19.19
C GLU A 3 -2.86 -13.88 -18.29
N LEU A 4 -1.73 -14.25 -18.89
CA LEU A 4 -0.47 -14.50 -18.19
C LEU A 4 0.20 -13.19 -17.76
N VAL A 5 0.06 -12.13 -18.55
CA VAL A 5 0.45 -10.76 -18.15
C VAL A 5 -0.46 -10.24 -17.04
N PHE A 6 -1.77 -10.52 -17.08
CA PHE A 6 -2.69 -10.13 -16.00
C PHE A 6 -2.45 -10.90 -14.71
N SER A 7 -2.11 -12.18 -14.79
CA SER A 7 -1.69 -12.94 -13.60
C SER A 7 -0.39 -12.40 -13.02
N PHE A 8 0.53 -11.92 -13.87
CA PHE A 8 1.74 -11.23 -13.45
C PHE A 8 1.44 -9.90 -12.72
N PHE A 9 0.56 -9.05 -13.26
CA PHE A 9 0.11 -7.82 -12.58
C PHE A 9 -0.54 -8.11 -11.23
N ALA A 10 -1.35 -9.18 -11.16
CA ALA A 10 -1.96 -9.64 -9.93
C ALA A 10 -0.99 -10.38 -8.98
N CYS A 11 0.33 -10.33 -9.21
CA CYS A 11 1.37 -10.98 -8.41
C CYS A 11 1.22 -12.51 -8.27
N ARG A 12 0.56 -13.17 -9.23
CA ARG A 12 0.28 -14.62 -9.25
C ARG A 12 1.13 -15.41 -10.26
N ALA A 13 2.02 -14.75 -11.00
CA ALA A 13 2.86 -15.41 -11.99
C ALA A 13 4.03 -16.17 -11.36
N THR A 14 4.26 -17.41 -11.80
CA THR A 14 5.42 -18.22 -11.39
C THR A 14 6.71 -17.73 -12.05
N PRO A 15 7.90 -18.13 -11.56
CA PRO A 15 9.18 -17.74 -12.19
C PRO A 15 9.27 -18.12 -13.67
N LEU A 16 8.75 -19.30 -14.05
CA LEU A 16 8.72 -19.73 -15.45
C LEU A 16 7.84 -18.82 -16.31
N GLN A 17 6.66 -18.45 -15.80
CA GLN A 17 5.74 -17.55 -16.51
C GLN A 17 6.34 -16.14 -16.65
N LYS A 18 7.06 -15.64 -15.64
CA LYS A 18 7.79 -14.37 -15.73
C LYS A 18 8.82 -14.41 -16.86
N PHE A 19 9.57 -15.50 -16.98
CA PHE A 19 10.53 -15.67 -18.07
C PHE A 19 9.86 -15.72 -19.46
N GLU A 20 8.68 -16.33 -19.58
CA GLU A 20 7.89 -16.28 -20.82
C GLU A 20 7.44 -14.86 -21.16
N ILE A 21 7.07 -14.05 -20.15
CA ILE A 21 6.75 -12.63 -20.32
C ILE A 21 7.97 -11.86 -20.80
N ASP A 22 9.13 -12.06 -20.17
CA ASP A 22 10.37 -11.37 -20.55
C ASP A 22 10.77 -11.67 -21.99
N LYS A 23 10.66 -12.95 -22.40
CA LYS A 23 10.87 -13.35 -23.80
C LYS A 23 9.90 -12.65 -24.74
N TRP A 24 8.63 -12.59 -24.39
CA TRP A 24 7.63 -11.91 -25.20
C TRP A 24 7.89 -10.40 -25.28
N LEU A 25 8.34 -9.76 -24.20
CA LEU A 25 8.69 -8.33 -24.14
C LEU A 25 9.97 -7.95 -24.91
N SER A 26 10.74 -8.93 -25.40
CA SER A 26 11.92 -8.67 -26.23
C SER A 26 11.58 -7.96 -27.55
N LEU A 27 10.36 -8.16 -28.07
CA LEU A 27 9.86 -7.47 -29.26
C LEU A 27 9.26 -6.11 -28.89
N GLU A 28 9.60 -5.09 -29.67
CA GLU A 28 9.15 -3.71 -29.42
C GLU A 28 7.64 -3.52 -29.50
N GLU A 29 6.99 -4.18 -30.47
CA GLU A 29 5.54 -4.15 -30.63
C GLU A 29 4.82 -4.68 -29.37
N ASN A 30 5.38 -5.73 -28.76
CA ASN A 30 4.82 -6.33 -27.56
C ASN A 30 4.94 -5.42 -26.33
N ARG A 31 5.98 -4.56 -26.25
CA ARG A 31 6.08 -3.55 -25.19
C ARG A 31 4.92 -2.56 -25.25
N LYS A 32 4.57 -2.10 -26.46
CA LYS A 32 3.43 -1.19 -26.64
C LYS A 32 2.12 -1.86 -26.19
N THR A 33 1.91 -3.12 -26.60
CA THR A 33 0.73 -3.90 -26.18
C THR A 33 0.71 -4.14 -24.67
N TYR A 34 1.86 -4.40 -24.04
CA TYR A 34 1.98 -4.56 -22.60
C TYR A 34 1.49 -3.33 -21.84
N PHE A 35 1.89 -2.12 -22.26
CA PHE A 35 1.44 -0.89 -21.62
C PHE A 35 -0.06 -0.63 -21.82
N GLN A 36 -0.61 -0.94 -22.99
CA GLN A 36 -2.06 -0.88 -23.21
C GLN A 36 -2.82 -1.84 -22.28
N TRP A 37 -2.28 -3.03 -22.06
CA TRP A 37 -2.85 -4.00 -21.14
C TRP A 37 -2.70 -3.60 -19.67
N LEU A 38 -1.62 -2.90 -19.30
CA LEU A 38 -1.44 -2.36 -17.97
C LEU A 38 -2.54 -1.35 -17.64
N GLU A 39 -2.79 -0.39 -18.53
CA GLU A 39 -3.88 0.59 -18.39
C GLU A 39 -5.26 -0.11 -18.27
N GLU A 40 -5.54 -1.09 -19.13
CA GLU A 40 -6.78 -1.86 -19.08
C GLU A 40 -6.93 -2.63 -17.75
N TRP A 41 -5.83 -3.12 -17.18
CA TRP A 41 -5.85 -3.85 -15.92
C TRP A 41 -6.03 -2.92 -14.72
N GLU A 42 -5.33 -1.78 -14.67
CA GLU A 42 -5.44 -0.78 -13.60
C GLU A 42 -6.85 -0.19 -13.52
N ASN A 43 -7.46 0.12 -14.68
CA ASN A 43 -8.83 0.61 -14.74
C ASN A 43 -9.86 -0.40 -14.20
N ARG A 44 -9.59 -1.71 -14.29
CA ARG A 44 -10.48 -2.77 -13.78
C ARG A 44 -10.16 -3.20 -12.35
N ASN A 45 -8.93 -3.00 -11.89
CA ASN A 45 -8.46 -3.42 -10.57
C ASN A 45 -7.95 -2.21 -9.77
N PRO A 46 -8.80 -1.21 -9.50
CA PRO A 46 -8.39 -0.06 -8.70
C PRO A 46 -8.07 -0.51 -7.26
N GLU A 47 -6.78 -0.53 -6.92
CA GLU A 47 -6.29 -0.89 -5.58
C GLU A 47 -6.78 0.09 -4.51
N TYR A 48 -6.98 1.35 -4.90
CA TYR A 48 -7.39 2.43 -4.01
C TYR A 48 -8.63 3.15 -4.53
N GLN A 49 -9.77 2.92 -3.87
CA GLN A 49 -11.01 3.66 -4.07
C GLN A 49 -11.35 4.46 -2.82
N PRO A 50 -10.78 5.67 -2.65
CA PRO A 50 -11.12 6.50 -1.50
C PRO A 50 -12.55 7.02 -1.66
N ASP A 51 -13.34 6.88 -0.58
CA ASP A 51 -14.56 7.67 -0.45
C ASP A 51 -14.17 9.12 -0.11
N ILE A 52 -13.98 9.92 -1.16
CA ILE A 52 -13.55 11.32 -1.07
C ILE A 52 -14.55 12.11 -0.24
N ASN A 53 -15.86 11.88 -0.41
CA ASN A 53 -16.90 12.61 0.31
C ASN A 53 -16.83 12.32 1.81
N LYS A 54 -16.68 11.05 2.19
CA LYS A 54 -16.52 10.66 3.59
C LYS A 54 -15.24 11.20 4.22
N ARG A 55 -14.13 11.22 3.47
CA ARG A 55 -12.86 11.79 3.94
C ARG A 55 -12.96 13.31 4.09
N LEU A 56 -13.60 13.98 3.15
CA LEU A 56 -13.82 15.42 3.17
C LEU A 56 -14.74 15.83 4.33
N ALA A 57 -15.86 15.13 4.53
CA ALA A 57 -16.77 15.38 5.65
C ALA A 57 -16.04 15.21 6.99
N ARG A 58 -15.25 14.14 7.16
CA ARG A 58 -14.43 13.95 8.36
C ARG A 58 -13.44 15.10 8.58
N TYR A 59 -12.82 15.59 7.51
CA TYR A 59 -11.91 16.72 7.59
C TYR A 59 -12.63 18.01 7.99
N GLN A 60 -13.80 18.29 7.43
CA GLN A 60 -14.63 19.44 7.80
C GLN A 60 -15.01 19.40 9.28
N THR A 61 -15.50 18.25 9.77
CA THR A 61 -15.82 18.06 11.19
C THR A 61 -14.60 18.26 12.10
N PHE A 62 -13.41 17.81 11.68
CA PHE A 62 -12.17 18.06 12.44
C PHE A 62 -11.85 19.56 12.54
N MET A 63 -11.98 20.30 11.42
CA MET A 63 -11.74 21.74 11.42
C MET A 63 -12.76 22.49 12.28
N GLU A 64 -14.04 22.11 12.25
CA GLU A 64 -15.10 22.68 13.09
C GLU A 64 -14.94 22.33 14.57
N GLY A 65 -14.43 21.14 14.90
CA GLY A 65 -14.15 20.71 16.26
C GLY A 65 -12.93 21.41 16.87
N ASN A 66 -11.85 21.55 16.10
CA ASN A 66 -10.61 22.19 16.57
C ASN A 66 -10.62 23.72 16.50
N SER A 67 -11.48 24.33 15.68
CA SER A 67 -11.60 25.81 15.62
C SER A 67 -12.20 26.43 16.88
N LYS A 68 -12.69 25.62 17.83
CA LYS A 68 -13.16 26.10 19.15
C LYS A 68 -12.10 26.04 20.26
N GLU A 69 -10.96 25.38 20.03
CA GLU A 69 -9.92 25.19 21.07
C GLU A 69 -8.71 26.12 20.94
N GLU A 70 -8.58 26.91 19.86
CA GLU A 70 -7.48 27.89 19.73
C GLU A 70 -7.83 29.32 20.18
N ALA A 71 -9.03 29.55 20.72
CA ALA A 71 -9.41 30.87 21.26
C ALA A 71 -9.30 30.99 22.79
N LEU A 72 -9.10 29.89 23.53
CA LEU A 72 -8.98 29.89 24.99
C LEU A 72 -8.12 28.71 25.45
N ASP A 73 -6.79 28.89 25.48
CA ASP A 73 -5.91 28.38 26.54
C ASP A 73 -4.42 28.59 26.15
N GLU A 74 -3.96 29.82 26.30
CA GLU A 74 -2.58 30.08 26.72
C GLU A 74 -2.38 29.71 28.21
N GLU A 75 -2.85 28.55 28.69
CA GLU A 75 -2.40 28.07 30.01
C GLU A 75 -2.67 26.58 30.24
N LYS A 76 -1.62 25.76 30.00
CA LYS A 76 -1.17 24.58 30.78
C LYS A 76 -0.69 23.46 29.87
N LYS A 77 0.63 23.42 29.71
CA LYS A 77 1.37 22.20 29.38
C LYS A 77 1.09 21.14 30.45
N THR A 78 0.13 20.25 30.20
CA THR A 78 0.05 18.98 30.92
C THR A 78 0.74 17.93 30.07
N HIS A 79 1.81 17.38 30.64
CA HIS A 79 2.60 16.31 30.03
C HIS A 79 1.67 15.18 29.57
N LYS A 80 1.65 14.90 28.26
CA LYS A 80 1.05 13.68 27.72
C LYS A 80 1.77 12.50 28.34
N ASN A 81 1.11 11.83 29.28
CA ASN A 81 1.58 10.60 29.89
C ASN A 81 1.56 9.48 28.86
N THR A 82 2.63 9.36 28.08
CA THR A 82 2.91 8.18 27.29
C THR A 82 3.39 7.08 28.24
N LYS A 83 2.44 6.42 28.93
CA LYS A 83 2.73 5.15 29.59
C LYS A 83 3.25 4.20 28.52
N GLY A 84 4.57 3.99 28.54
CA GLY A 84 5.32 3.17 27.62
C GLY A 84 4.66 1.81 27.48
N ARG A 85 4.02 1.59 26.34
CA ARG A 85 3.54 0.28 25.95
C ARG A 85 4.74 -0.46 25.41
N SER A 86 5.44 -1.12 26.33
CA SER A 86 6.61 -1.96 26.10
C SER A 86 6.40 -2.90 24.91
N TRP A 87 7.11 -2.65 23.82
CA TRP A 87 7.20 -3.57 22.70
C TRP A 87 8.13 -4.71 23.13
N LYS A 88 7.55 -5.83 23.58
CA LYS A 88 8.34 -7.06 23.69
C LYS A 88 8.48 -7.64 22.28
N PHE A 89 9.65 -7.44 21.67
CA PHE A 89 10.09 -8.26 20.55
C PHE A 89 10.61 -9.58 21.12
N SER A 90 9.93 -10.69 20.86
CA SER A 90 10.52 -12.01 21.09
C SER A 90 11.51 -12.32 19.97
N ALA A 91 12.79 -12.03 20.21
CA ALA A 91 13.89 -12.61 19.46
C ALA A 91 14.07 -14.06 19.91
N ALA A 92 13.39 -15.00 19.25
CA ALA A 92 13.62 -16.44 19.50
C ALA A 92 13.18 -17.32 18.32
N VAL A 93 13.59 -17.00 17.08
CA VAL A 93 13.74 -18.01 16.01
C VAL A 93 14.96 -17.65 15.15
N VAL A 94 16.12 -17.46 15.78
CA VAL A 94 17.42 -17.51 15.07
C VAL A 94 18.32 -18.38 15.93
N LEU A 95 18.03 -19.68 16.01
CA LEU A 95 18.94 -20.66 16.59
C LEU A 95 18.63 -22.10 16.13
N LEU A 96 18.28 -22.30 14.85
CA LEU A 96 18.22 -23.65 14.24
C LEU A 96 18.72 -23.65 12.78
N PHE A 97 19.82 -22.94 12.49
CA PHE A 97 20.55 -23.11 11.22
C PHE A 97 22.06 -23.33 11.38
N PHE A 98 22.51 -23.64 12.59
CA PHE A 98 23.84 -24.23 12.82
C PHE A 98 23.70 -25.40 13.77
N ILE A 99 23.57 -26.60 13.19
CA ILE A 99 23.93 -27.95 13.67
C ILE A 99 23.03 -28.92 12.90
N GLY A 100 23.63 -29.67 11.98
CA GLY A 100 23.00 -30.71 11.16
C GLY A 100 23.72 -30.86 9.84
#